data_AF-A0A926JTW7-F1
#
_entry.id   AF-A0A926JTW7-F1
#
_cell.length_a   1.000
_cell.length_b   1.000
_cell.length_c   1.000
_cell.angle_alpha   90.00
_cell.angle_beta   90.00
_cell.angle_gamma   90.00
#
_symmetry.space_group_name_H-M   'P 1'
#
loop_
_entity.id
_entity.type
_entity.pdbx_description
1 polymer ?
#
loop_
_entity_poly.entity_id
_entity_poly.type
_entity_poly.pdbx_seq_one_letter_code
_entity_poly.pdbx_strand_id
1 'polypeptide(L)'
;MKEKLHKIALLLPYTAQVWHNLSPAILFVLLINFFLGKKRVHFSYFIYLFVVYLFGINIYYIIFQGDISRFQYLITMSPLLIIPLALFSERSGVSVEKLWKVFIFGTVSVTLIVIPQYFLYPIEKIYIHRPYLGFFISLSTLWSIYFYIKTREKRYIFVVGFFFLTLLLLVPRMAIFNVALFFCYYSVEIFSRKKQQRLYLLFFGIIVLGGMLLNLSMLKHRFFDTLENDPRRIIWKSVDELISRDDFNLWVGYGSSEKAHNALRETYYQHRHDKVNYFWAYDNNYNTHNQFLGELISWGGIGVFLFSIPFLVLLGKAIRNKDSFAFFTMISLLSFALVENVMHRAWTITIYPLCFEMIRYRLYEQNKINRGIL
;
A
#
# COMPACT_ATOMS: atom_id res chain seq x y z
N MET A 1 -27.34 -36.68 -1.16
CA MET A 1 -26.97 -35.35 -0.60
C MET A 1 -25.53 -35.30 -0.08
N LYS A 2 -25.06 -36.30 0.69
CA LYS A 2 -23.65 -36.41 1.14
C LYS A 2 -22.61 -36.52 0.01
N GLU A 3 -22.95 -37.15 -1.11
CA GLU A 3 -22.02 -37.33 -2.24
C GLU A 3 -21.86 -36.06 -3.11
N LYS A 4 -22.86 -35.16 -3.12
CA LYS A 4 -22.75 -33.83 -3.74
C LYS A 4 -21.91 -32.87 -2.89
N LEU A 5 -21.95 -33.01 -1.56
CA LEU A 5 -21.13 -32.23 -0.62
C LEU A 5 -19.65 -32.62 -0.67
N HIS A 6 -19.32 -33.89 -0.93
CA HIS A 6 -17.93 -34.34 -1.11
C HIS A 6 -17.29 -33.79 -2.40
N LYS A 7 -18.09 -33.64 -3.48
CA LYS A 7 -17.63 -33.02 -4.74
C LYS A 7 -17.44 -31.49 -4.62
N ILE A 8 -18.17 -30.83 -3.72
CA ILE A 8 -17.95 -29.41 -3.38
C ILE A 8 -16.73 -29.24 -2.46
N ALA A 9 -16.47 -30.20 -1.57
CA ALA A 9 -15.29 -30.21 -0.70
C ALA A 9 -13.98 -30.39 -1.47
N LEU A 10 -13.99 -31.14 -2.58
CA LEU A 10 -12.85 -31.28 -3.50
C LEU A 10 -12.54 -30.02 -4.32
N LEU A 11 -13.46 -29.04 -4.36
CA LEU A 11 -13.26 -27.74 -5.03
C LEU A 11 -12.69 -26.66 -4.10
N LEU A 12 -12.54 -26.92 -2.79
CA LEU A 12 -12.16 -25.92 -1.79
C LEU A 12 -10.65 -25.65 -1.57
N PRO A 13 -9.68 -26.49 -2.00
CA PRO A 13 -8.28 -26.09 -2.04
C PRO A 13 -8.05 -24.87 -2.96
N TYR A 14 -8.98 -24.62 -3.89
CA TYR A 14 -8.94 -23.50 -4.82
C TYR A 14 -9.29 -22.14 -4.21
N THR A 15 -9.63 -22.05 -2.92
CA THR A 15 -10.09 -20.76 -2.34
C THR A 15 -8.98 -19.70 -2.23
N ALA A 16 -7.71 -20.09 -2.07
CA ALA A 16 -6.58 -19.17 -2.20
C ALA A 16 -6.44 -18.60 -3.62
N GLN A 17 -6.61 -19.45 -4.65
CA GLN A 17 -6.66 -19.02 -6.07
C GLN A 17 -7.90 -18.16 -6.38
N VAL A 18 -9.04 -18.45 -5.77
CA VAL A 18 -10.27 -17.66 -5.95
C VAL A 18 -10.09 -16.22 -5.44
N TRP A 19 -9.29 -16.00 -4.39
CA TRP A 19 -8.95 -14.64 -3.94
C TRP A 19 -8.10 -13.86 -4.95
N HIS A 20 -7.13 -14.52 -5.57
CA HIS A 20 -6.32 -13.93 -6.64
C HIS A 20 -7.15 -13.60 -7.90
N ASN A 21 -8.21 -14.38 -8.16
CA ASN A 21 -9.11 -14.18 -9.30
C ASN A 21 -10.30 -13.26 -9.00
N LEU A 22 -10.60 -13.00 -7.72
CA LEU A 22 -11.66 -12.08 -7.29
C LEU A 22 -11.18 -10.63 -7.24
N SER A 23 -9.88 -10.37 -7.00
CA SER A 23 -9.36 -8.99 -6.95
C SER A 23 -9.63 -8.19 -8.23
N PRO A 24 -9.51 -8.75 -9.46
CA PRO A 24 -9.84 -8.04 -10.69
C PRO A 24 -11.34 -7.90 -10.88
N ALA A 25 -12.16 -8.88 -10.48
CA ALA A 25 -13.62 -8.80 -10.57
C ALA A 25 -14.20 -7.73 -9.62
N ILE A 26 -13.64 -7.61 -8.42
CA ILE A 26 -13.99 -6.56 -7.46
C ILE A 26 -13.51 -5.21 -7.98
N LEU A 27 -12.27 -5.09 -8.45
CA LEU A 27 -11.77 -3.89 -9.12
C LEU A 27 -12.65 -3.48 -10.30
N PHE A 28 -13.09 -4.44 -11.12
CA PHE A 28 -13.96 -4.22 -12.28
C PHE A 28 -15.35 -3.72 -11.87
N VAL A 29 -15.96 -4.28 -10.81
CA VAL A 29 -17.23 -3.80 -10.26
C VAL A 29 -17.10 -2.41 -9.61
N LEU A 30 -16.00 -2.15 -8.92
CA LEU A 30 -15.69 -0.82 -8.37
C LEU A 30 -15.45 0.20 -9.50
N LEU A 31 -14.77 -0.20 -10.58
CA LEU A 31 -14.51 0.60 -11.78
C LEU A 31 -15.79 0.92 -12.56
N ILE A 32 -16.64 -0.06 -12.83
CA ILE A 32 -17.93 0.14 -13.50
C ILE A 32 -18.79 1.15 -12.73
N ASN A 33 -18.89 0.99 -11.41
CA ASN A 33 -19.65 1.93 -10.58
C ASN A 33 -19.01 3.33 -10.52
N PHE A 34 -17.68 3.40 -10.53
CA PHE A 34 -16.95 4.66 -10.57
C PHE A 34 -17.15 5.43 -11.90
N PHE A 35 -17.19 4.73 -13.05
CA PHE A 35 -17.41 5.33 -14.37
C PHE A 35 -18.87 5.66 -14.65
N LEU A 36 -19.82 4.86 -14.15
CA LEU A 36 -21.24 5.06 -14.44
C LEU A 36 -21.82 6.34 -13.83
N GLY A 37 -21.10 7.03 -12.94
CA GLY A 37 -21.44 8.40 -12.49
C GLY A 37 -22.84 8.56 -11.89
N LYS A 38 -23.54 7.45 -11.61
CA LYS A 38 -24.92 7.47 -11.14
C LYS A 38 -24.88 8.03 -9.73
N LYS A 39 -25.45 9.24 -9.58
CA LYS A 39 -25.53 10.03 -8.34
C LYS A 39 -26.15 9.29 -7.13
N ARG A 40 -26.63 8.05 -7.28
CA ARG A 40 -27.39 7.30 -6.26
C ARG A 40 -27.25 5.77 -6.32
N VAL A 41 -26.17 5.21 -6.89
CA VAL A 41 -25.89 3.81 -6.55
C VAL A 41 -25.23 3.82 -5.19
N HIS A 42 -25.95 3.37 -4.16
CA HIS A 42 -25.43 3.19 -2.81
C HIS A 42 -24.34 2.12 -2.85
N PHE A 43 -23.12 2.56 -3.19
CA PHE A 43 -21.88 1.79 -3.19
C PHE A 43 -21.66 1.06 -1.85
N SER A 44 -22.30 1.56 -0.79
CA SER A 44 -22.42 0.93 0.52
C SER A 44 -23.01 -0.48 0.48
N TYR A 45 -23.95 -0.81 -0.41
CA TYR A 45 -24.57 -2.14 -0.43
C TYR A 45 -23.61 -3.22 -0.97
N PHE A 46 -22.80 -2.91 -1.97
CA PHE A 46 -21.85 -3.87 -2.55
C PHE A 46 -20.61 -4.05 -1.67
N ILE A 47 -20.08 -2.98 -1.08
CA ILE A 47 -19.02 -3.09 -0.09
C ILE A 47 -19.54 -3.80 1.16
N TYR A 48 -20.77 -3.54 1.59
CA TYR A 48 -21.41 -4.27 2.68
C TYR A 48 -21.57 -5.76 2.35
N LEU A 49 -22.13 -6.11 1.19
CA LEU A 49 -22.23 -7.50 0.75
C LEU A 49 -20.86 -8.16 0.63
N PHE A 50 -19.85 -7.43 0.15
CA PHE A 50 -18.49 -7.92 0.05
C PHE A 50 -17.87 -8.16 1.43
N VAL A 51 -18.03 -7.24 2.38
CA VAL A 51 -17.53 -7.40 3.76
C VAL A 51 -18.29 -8.49 4.50
N VAL A 52 -19.62 -8.58 4.36
CA VAL A 52 -20.45 -9.67 4.91
C VAL A 52 -20.06 -11.01 4.31
N TYR A 53 -19.75 -11.05 3.02
CA TYR A 53 -19.25 -12.25 2.34
C TYR A 53 -17.85 -12.65 2.86
N LEU A 54 -16.91 -11.71 2.96
CA LEU A 54 -15.57 -11.94 3.52
C LEU A 54 -15.66 -12.45 4.97
N PHE A 55 -16.51 -11.81 5.78
CA PHE A 55 -16.70 -12.16 7.17
C PHE A 55 -17.40 -13.53 7.32
N GLY A 56 -18.44 -13.77 6.51
CA GLY A 56 -19.17 -15.03 6.47
C GLY A 56 -18.31 -16.22 6.05
N ILE A 57 -17.42 -16.05 5.06
CA ILE A 57 -16.48 -17.12 4.65
C ILE A 57 -15.48 -17.45 5.75
N ASN A 58 -14.95 -16.45 6.44
CA ASN A 58 -13.98 -16.73 7.50
C ASN A 58 -14.66 -17.34 8.75
N ILE A 59 -15.88 -16.92 9.10
CA ILE A 59 -16.70 -17.58 10.13
C ILE A 59 -17.01 -19.03 9.72
N TYR A 60 -17.39 -19.28 8.47
CA TYR A 60 -17.59 -20.62 7.95
C TYR A 60 -16.33 -21.48 8.09
N TYR A 61 -15.15 -20.96 7.74
CA TYR A 61 -13.89 -21.67 7.92
C TYR A 61 -13.60 -21.99 9.39
N ILE A 62 -13.83 -21.07 10.31
CA ILE A 62 -13.63 -21.31 11.75
C ILE A 62 -14.57 -22.40 12.26
N ILE A 63 -15.86 -22.31 11.93
CA ILE A 63 -16.90 -23.22 12.44
C ILE A 63 -16.75 -24.62 11.85
N PHE A 64 -16.46 -24.73 10.55
CA PHE A 64 -16.52 -26.01 9.85
C PHE A 64 -15.14 -26.66 9.60
N GLN A 65 -14.03 -25.90 9.68
CA GLN A 65 -12.67 -26.44 9.52
C GLN A 65 -11.85 -26.40 10.80
N GLY A 66 -12.34 -25.78 11.88
CA GLY A 66 -11.67 -25.77 13.19
C GLY A 66 -10.34 -25.00 13.24
N ASP A 67 -10.00 -24.24 12.19
CA ASP A 67 -8.74 -23.50 12.10
C ASP A 67 -8.81 -22.17 12.87
N ILE A 68 -8.60 -22.25 14.18
CA ILE A 68 -8.60 -21.11 15.11
C ILE A 68 -7.50 -20.09 14.78
N SER A 69 -6.43 -20.46 14.07
CA SER A 69 -5.37 -19.53 13.68
C SER A 69 -5.88 -18.40 12.77
N ARG A 70 -6.95 -18.66 12.01
CA ARG A 70 -7.64 -17.65 11.19
C ARG A 70 -8.55 -16.71 11.98
N PHE A 71 -8.88 -17.04 13.23
CA PHE A 71 -9.61 -16.14 14.11
C PHE A 71 -8.76 -14.92 14.50
N GLN A 72 -7.47 -15.11 14.78
CA GLN A 72 -6.53 -14.00 14.97
C GLN A 72 -6.41 -13.14 13.72
N TYR A 73 -6.42 -13.76 12.53
CA TYR A 73 -6.43 -13.06 11.25
C TYR A 73 -7.68 -12.18 11.09
N LEU A 74 -8.87 -12.71 11.40
CA LEU A 74 -10.13 -11.97 11.40
C LEU A 74 -10.15 -10.80 12.39
N ILE A 75 -9.69 -11.02 13.61
CA ILE A 75 -9.58 -9.96 14.63
C ILE A 75 -8.64 -8.86 14.14
N THR A 76 -7.52 -9.22 13.53
CA THR A 76 -6.53 -8.28 13.01
C THR A 76 -7.05 -7.51 11.79
N MET A 77 -7.89 -8.14 10.95
CA MET A 77 -8.53 -7.50 9.79
C MET A 77 -9.77 -6.68 10.15
N SER A 78 -10.43 -6.96 11.28
CA SER A 78 -11.71 -6.34 11.62
C SER A 78 -11.68 -4.79 11.71
N PRO A 79 -10.63 -4.13 12.25
CA PRO A 79 -10.56 -2.66 12.25
C PRO A 79 -10.41 -2.10 10.83
N LEU A 80 -9.73 -2.83 9.94
CA LEU A 80 -9.53 -2.45 8.53
C LEU A 80 -10.80 -2.62 7.69
N LEU A 81 -11.78 -3.39 8.16
CA LEU A 81 -13.11 -3.54 7.56
C LEU A 81 -14.12 -2.53 8.15
N ILE A 82 -14.03 -2.27 9.45
CA ILE A 82 -14.91 -1.32 10.16
C ILE A 82 -14.64 0.12 9.72
N ILE A 83 -13.39 0.51 9.43
CA ILE A 83 -13.05 1.89 9.06
C ILE A 83 -13.65 2.31 7.70
N PRO A 84 -13.49 1.56 6.59
CA PRO A 84 -14.22 1.86 5.36
C PRO A 84 -15.73 1.86 5.56
N LEU A 85 -16.30 0.86 6.26
CA LEU A 85 -17.74 0.79 6.52
C LEU A 85 -18.27 1.98 7.33
N ALA A 86 -17.53 2.43 8.35
CA ALA A 86 -17.86 3.62 9.14
C ALA A 86 -17.81 4.91 8.31
N LEU A 87 -17.00 4.92 7.24
CA LEU A 87 -16.89 6.04 6.30
C LEU A 87 -17.91 6.05 5.18
N PHE A 88 -18.39 4.88 4.81
CA PHE A 88 -19.46 4.76 3.82
C PHE A 88 -20.84 5.02 4.38
N SER A 89 -20.98 5.08 5.70
CA SER A 89 -22.16 5.66 6.32
C SER A 89 -22.15 7.17 6.10
N GLU A 90 -22.82 7.66 5.05
CA GLU A 90 -23.14 9.09 4.84
C GLU A 90 -23.82 9.72 6.09
N ARG A 91 -24.32 8.90 7.02
CA ARG A 91 -24.94 9.30 8.28
C ARG A 91 -23.99 9.34 9.49
N SER A 92 -22.73 8.90 9.38
CA SER A 92 -21.86 8.79 10.56
C SER A 92 -21.37 10.14 11.08
N GLY A 93 -21.45 11.21 10.28
CA GLY A 93 -20.93 12.54 10.66
C GLY A 93 -19.41 12.54 10.91
N VAL A 94 -18.70 11.47 10.55
CA VAL A 94 -17.26 11.35 10.74
C VAL A 94 -16.56 12.07 9.59
N SER A 95 -15.89 13.18 9.89
CA SER A 95 -15.08 13.87 8.88
C SER A 95 -13.85 13.05 8.50
N VAL A 96 -13.44 13.09 7.23
CA VAL A 96 -12.20 12.46 6.75
C VAL A 96 -10.98 12.90 7.55
N GLU A 97 -11.00 14.12 8.07
CA GLU A 97 -9.96 14.62 8.96
C GLU A 97 -9.85 13.83 10.27
N LYS A 98 -10.98 13.43 10.87
CA LYS A 98 -10.95 12.58 12.07
C LYS A 98 -10.30 11.24 11.79
N LEU A 99 -10.56 10.64 10.62
CA LEU A 99 -9.90 9.39 10.24
C LEU A 99 -8.39 9.53 10.11
N TRP A 100 -7.92 10.58 9.44
CA TRP A 100 -6.49 10.76 9.25
C TRP A 100 -5.80 10.98 10.59
N LYS A 101 -6.47 11.63 11.56
CA LYS A 101 -5.98 11.70 12.94
C LYS A 101 -5.91 10.32 13.61
N VAL A 102 -6.94 9.46 13.42
CA VAL A 102 -6.92 8.07 13.92
C VAL A 102 -5.80 7.26 13.25
N PHE A 103 -5.62 7.40 11.94
CA PHE A 103 -4.56 6.74 11.17
C PHE A 103 -3.17 7.18 11.62
N ILE A 104 -2.94 8.48 11.83
CA ILE A 104 -1.70 9.03 12.38
C ILE A 104 -1.44 8.45 13.77
N PHE A 105 -2.44 8.47 14.65
CA PHE A 105 -2.33 7.92 16.00
C PHE A 105 -1.98 6.43 15.97
N GLY A 106 -2.71 5.64 15.17
CA GLY A 106 -2.43 4.22 14.99
C GLY A 106 -1.02 3.95 14.44
N THR A 107 -0.55 4.77 13.50
CA THR A 107 0.83 4.68 12.99
C THR A 107 1.84 4.95 14.09
N VAL A 108 1.65 6.00 14.91
CA VAL A 108 2.53 6.27 16.07
C VAL A 108 2.55 5.10 17.04
N SER A 109 1.38 4.56 17.41
CA SER A 109 1.27 3.42 18.32
C SER A 109 1.99 2.18 17.80
N VAL A 110 1.78 1.83 16.53
CA VAL A 110 2.47 0.70 15.88
C VAL A 110 3.97 0.93 15.84
N THR A 111 4.43 2.14 15.48
CA THR A 111 5.85 2.48 15.46
C THR A 111 6.50 2.33 16.84
N LEU A 112 5.84 2.78 17.91
CA LEU A 112 6.36 2.64 19.28
C LEU A 112 6.50 1.18 19.72
N ILE A 113 5.60 0.30 19.27
CA ILE A 113 5.68 -1.14 19.55
C ILE A 113 6.80 -1.80 18.74
N VAL A 114 6.98 -1.38 17.49
CA VAL A 114 7.87 -2.04 16.54
C VAL A 114 9.34 -1.58 16.69
N ILE A 115 9.61 -0.33 17.05
CA ILE A 115 10.98 0.17 17.22
C ILE A 115 11.81 -0.70 18.18
N PRO A 116 11.34 -1.05 19.40
CA PRO A 116 12.07 -1.93 20.30
C PRO A 116 12.37 -3.30 19.68
N GLN A 117 11.45 -3.83 18.87
CA GLN A 117 11.64 -5.14 18.24
C GLN A 117 12.81 -5.13 17.25
N TYR A 118 13.05 -4.01 16.56
CA TYR A 118 14.21 -3.86 15.67
C TYR A 118 15.56 -3.84 16.40
N PHE A 119 15.57 -3.54 17.71
CA PHE A 119 16.77 -3.60 18.54
C PHE A 119 16.94 -4.95 19.26
N LEU A 120 15.82 -5.59 19.61
CA LEU A 120 15.80 -6.78 20.46
C LEU A 120 15.78 -8.11 19.70
N TYR A 121 15.25 -8.13 18.47
CA TYR A 121 15.04 -9.36 17.72
C TYR A 121 15.77 -9.36 16.38
N PRO A 122 16.21 -10.54 15.90
CA PRO A 122 16.64 -10.69 14.51
C PRO A 122 15.50 -10.33 13.57
N ILE A 123 15.86 -9.72 12.43
CA ILE A 123 14.93 -9.06 11.49
C ILE A 123 13.81 -10.00 11.01
N GLU A 124 14.11 -11.29 10.91
CA GLU A 124 13.20 -12.35 10.47
C GLU A 124 12.00 -12.57 11.41
N LYS A 125 12.11 -12.15 12.69
CA LYS A 125 11.05 -12.30 13.69
C LYS A 125 10.16 -11.05 13.84
N ILE A 126 10.38 -10.02 13.03
CA ILE A 126 9.64 -8.77 13.14
C ILE A 126 8.34 -8.88 12.34
N TYR A 127 7.22 -8.71 13.03
CA TYR A 127 5.87 -8.90 12.49
C TYR A 127 5.52 -7.95 11.34
N ILE A 128 6.12 -6.77 11.27
CA ILE A 128 5.85 -5.77 10.22
C ILE A 128 7.11 -5.53 9.39
N HIS A 129 7.04 -5.90 8.12
CA HIS A 129 8.09 -5.63 7.15
C HIS A 129 8.32 -4.13 6.96
N ARG A 130 9.60 -3.73 6.89
CA ARG A 130 10.06 -2.34 6.78
C ARG A 130 9.36 -1.51 5.69
N PRO A 131 9.13 -2.01 4.45
CA PRO A 131 8.52 -1.21 3.40
C PRO A 131 7.10 -0.74 3.76
N TYR A 132 6.33 -1.59 4.45
CA TYR A 132 4.96 -1.28 4.84
C TYR A 132 4.90 -0.25 5.97
N LEU A 133 5.72 -0.44 7.00
CA LEU A 133 5.84 0.55 8.08
C LEU A 133 6.35 1.89 7.54
N GLY A 134 7.35 1.87 6.67
CA GLY A 134 7.84 3.05 5.98
C GLY A 134 6.75 3.76 5.18
N PHE A 135 5.93 3.01 4.45
CA PHE A 135 4.79 3.56 3.71
C PHE A 135 3.77 4.25 4.64
N PHE A 136 3.34 3.59 5.72
CA PHE A 136 2.43 4.20 6.69
C PHE A 136 3.00 5.45 7.35
N ILE A 137 4.29 5.41 7.71
CA ILE A 137 5.00 6.57 8.24
C ILE A 137 5.02 7.71 7.21
N SER A 138 5.27 7.42 5.93
CA SER A 138 5.29 8.46 4.88
C SER A 138 3.92 9.13 4.71
N LEU A 139 2.83 8.36 4.68
CA LEU A 139 1.46 8.89 4.63
C LEU A 139 1.11 9.69 5.88
N SER A 140 1.41 9.17 7.07
CA SER A 140 1.15 9.86 8.33
C SER A 140 1.97 11.14 8.48
N THR A 141 3.18 11.19 7.90
CA THR A 141 4.00 12.40 7.81
C THR A 141 3.32 13.46 6.95
N LEU A 142 2.87 13.10 5.73
CA LEU A 142 2.14 14.01 4.84
C LEU A 142 0.92 14.63 5.52
N TRP A 143 0.11 13.79 6.18
CA TRP A 143 -1.10 14.25 6.85
C TRP A 143 -0.84 15.00 8.16
N SER A 144 0.27 14.74 8.84
CA SER A 144 0.71 15.56 9.96
C SER A 144 1.13 16.95 9.50
N ILE A 145 1.83 17.06 8.35
CA ILE A 145 2.13 18.35 7.72
C ILE A 145 0.83 19.09 7.34
N TYR A 146 -0.15 18.40 6.76
CA TYR A 146 -1.48 18.97 6.48
C TYR A 146 -2.11 19.59 7.71
N PHE A 147 -2.22 18.81 8.79
CA PHE A 147 -2.87 19.30 10.01
C PHE A 147 -2.10 20.42 10.66
N TYR A 148 -0.77 20.39 10.63
CA TYR A 148 0.04 21.51 11.09
C TYR A 148 -0.24 22.80 10.30
N ILE A 149 -0.28 22.73 8.95
CA ILE A 149 -0.57 23.90 8.12
C ILE A 149 -1.97 24.46 8.43
N LYS A 150 -2.96 23.57 8.62
CA LYS A 150 -4.35 23.93 8.89
C LYS A 150 -4.58 24.49 10.29
N THR A 151 -4.06 23.84 11.35
CA THR A 151 -4.39 24.16 12.75
C THR A 151 -3.28 24.88 13.51
N ARG A 152 -2.04 24.87 12.99
CA ARG A 152 -0.82 25.38 13.64
C ARG A 152 -0.45 24.71 14.96
N GLU A 153 -1.07 23.58 15.29
CA GLU A 153 -0.77 22.84 16.51
C GLU A 153 0.61 22.16 16.45
N LYS A 154 1.49 22.49 17.39
CA LYS A 154 2.89 22.00 17.43
C LYS A 154 3.02 20.49 17.57
N ARG A 155 2.01 19.79 18.10
CA ARG A 155 2.02 18.32 18.24
C ARG A 155 2.26 17.60 16.91
N TYR A 156 1.77 18.16 15.80
CA TYR A 156 1.97 17.57 14.48
C TYR A 156 3.41 17.70 13.99
N ILE A 157 4.13 18.77 14.36
CA ILE A 157 5.58 18.88 14.09
C ILE A 157 6.33 17.82 14.89
N PHE A 158 5.98 17.62 16.16
CA PHE A 158 6.60 16.58 16.98
C PHE A 158 6.41 15.19 16.37
N VAL A 159 5.21 14.87 15.90
CA VAL A 159 4.91 13.62 15.18
C VAL A 159 5.75 13.49 13.90
N VAL A 160 5.89 14.56 13.11
CA VAL A 160 6.77 14.55 11.92
C VAL A 160 8.23 14.29 12.30
N GLY A 161 8.74 14.93 13.36
CA GLY A 161 10.10 14.69 13.86
C GLY A 161 10.30 13.25 14.33
N PHE A 162 9.34 12.70 15.07
CA PHE A 162 9.35 11.29 15.50
C PHE A 162 9.38 10.32 14.31
N PHE A 163 8.53 10.54 13.31
CA PHE A 163 8.51 9.73 12.10
C PHE A 163 9.78 9.84 11.29
N PHE A 164 10.36 11.03 11.17
CA PHE A 164 11.62 11.24 10.49
C PHE A 164 12.76 10.45 11.16
N LEU A 165 12.89 10.53 12.50
CA LEU A 165 13.85 9.72 13.26
C LEU A 165 13.63 8.22 13.06
N THR A 166 12.37 7.78 13.03
CA THR A 166 12.02 6.37 12.77
C THR A 166 12.46 5.94 11.37
N LEU A 167 12.22 6.76 10.34
CA LEU A 167 12.65 6.45 8.98
C LEU A 167 14.16 6.33 8.86
N LEU A 168 14.91 7.14 9.60
CA LEU A 168 16.37 7.04 9.64
C LEU A 168 16.83 5.72 10.28
N LEU A 169 16.12 5.21 11.28
CA LEU A 169 16.40 3.91 11.90
C LEU A 169 16.05 2.73 10.98
N LEU A 170 14.90 2.79 10.31
CA LEU A 170 14.39 1.70 9.48
C LEU A 170 15.02 1.65 8.08
N VAL A 171 15.52 2.79 7.60
CA VAL A 171 16.05 3.01 6.25
C VAL A 171 15.13 2.51 5.13
N PRO A 172 13.79 2.75 5.13
CA PRO A 172 12.95 2.34 4.02
C PRO A 172 13.11 3.37 2.89
N ARG A 173 13.92 3.04 1.89
CA ARG A 173 14.36 3.96 0.82
C ARG A 173 13.20 4.73 0.17
N MET A 174 12.10 4.06 -0.17
CA MET A 174 10.94 4.71 -0.80
C MET A 174 10.20 5.68 0.12
N ALA A 175 10.12 5.36 1.41
CA ALA A 175 9.48 6.24 2.39
C ALA A 175 10.30 7.52 2.58
N ILE A 176 11.64 7.39 2.63
CA ILE A 176 12.57 8.52 2.68
C ILE A 176 12.40 9.39 1.44
N PHE A 177 12.34 8.78 0.25
CA PHE A 177 12.11 9.50 -1.00
C PHE A 177 10.78 10.28 -0.99
N ASN A 178 9.67 9.64 -0.61
CA ASN A 178 8.37 10.30 -0.51
C ASN A 178 8.40 11.48 0.47
N VAL A 179 8.97 11.26 1.66
CA VAL A 179 9.06 12.31 2.68
C VAL A 179 9.93 13.47 2.20
N ALA A 180 11.07 13.19 1.56
CA ALA A 180 11.92 14.21 0.96
C ALA A 180 11.16 15.02 -0.11
N LEU A 181 10.40 14.36 -0.98
CA LEU A 181 9.56 15.01 -1.99
C LEU A 181 8.51 15.94 -1.34
N PHE A 182 7.84 15.48 -0.27
CA PHE A 182 6.87 16.30 0.47
C PHE A 182 7.51 17.51 1.10
N PHE A 183 8.67 17.32 1.74
CA PHE A 183 9.42 18.42 2.30
C PHE A 183 9.81 19.41 1.21
N CYS A 184 10.42 19.00 0.11
CA CYS A 184 10.73 19.89 -1.00
C CYS A 184 9.53 20.72 -1.45
N TYR A 185 8.37 20.09 -1.70
CA TYR A 185 7.19 20.81 -2.15
C TYR A 185 6.60 21.76 -1.10
N TYR A 186 6.29 21.26 0.11
CA TYR A 186 5.66 22.08 1.16
C TYR A 186 6.60 23.14 1.71
N SER A 187 7.91 22.88 1.62
CA SER A 187 8.90 23.90 1.89
C SER A 187 8.66 25.06 0.94
N VAL A 188 8.63 24.88 -0.39
CA VAL A 188 8.33 25.96 -1.36
C VAL A 188 6.97 26.63 -1.09
N GLU A 189 5.92 25.87 -0.81
CA GLU A 189 4.57 26.42 -0.56
C GLU A 189 4.54 27.31 0.69
N ILE A 190 5.11 26.84 1.81
CA ILE A 190 5.26 27.61 3.06
C ILE A 190 6.24 28.78 2.87
N PHE A 191 7.32 28.55 2.13
CA PHE A 191 8.37 29.51 1.81
C PHE A 191 7.91 30.60 0.84
N SER A 192 6.76 30.52 0.19
CA SER A 192 6.23 31.71 -0.49
C SER A 192 5.91 32.87 0.48
N ARG A 193 5.82 32.61 1.81
CA ARG A 193 5.22 33.55 2.78
C ARG A 193 6.15 34.29 3.78
N LYS A 194 7.34 33.81 4.21
CA LYS A 194 8.32 34.59 5.07
C LYS A 194 9.83 34.28 4.89
N LYS A 195 10.72 35.28 4.59
CA LYS A 195 12.02 35.17 3.85
C LYS A 195 13.29 34.61 4.55
N GLN A 196 13.53 34.82 5.84
CA GLN A 196 14.85 34.51 6.45
C GLN A 196 14.95 33.22 7.29
N GLN A 197 13.83 32.69 7.80
CA GLN A 197 13.80 31.39 8.49
C GLN A 197 13.88 30.20 7.50
N ARG A 198 13.90 30.50 6.18
CA ARG A 198 13.83 29.57 5.04
C ARG A 198 15.11 28.78 4.81
N LEU A 199 16.28 29.41 4.94
CA LEU A 199 17.55 28.73 4.68
C LEU A 199 17.91 27.80 5.82
N TYR A 200 17.73 28.20 7.08
CA TYR A 200 18.22 27.43 8.22
C TYR A 200 17.53 26.08 8.42
N LEU A 201 16.23 25.97 8.17
CA LEU A 201 15.48 24.71 8.35
C LEU A 201 15.66 23.74 7.19
N LEU A 202 15.75 24.23 5.95
CA LEU A 202 16.04 23.42 4.77
C LEU A 202 17.51 22.96 4.79
N PHE A 203 18.44 23.86 5.13
CA PHE A 203 19.86 23.55 5.27
C PHE A 203 20.10 22.58 6.44
N PHE A 204 19.40 22.73 7.58
CA PHE A 204 19.46 21.76 8.67
C PHE A 204 18.88 20.39 8.26
N GLY A 205 17.73 20.36 7.58
CA GLY A 205 17.15 19.11 7.06
C GLY A 205 18.07 18.39 6.08
N ILE A 206 18.67 19.11 5.14
CA ILE A 206 19.60 18.57 4.15
C ILE A 206 20.94 18.17 4.78
N ILE A 207 21.47 18.92 5.76
CA ILE A 207 22.72 18.58 6.46
C ILE A 207 22.53 17.39 7.39
N VAL A 208 21.38 17.26 8.05
CA VAL A 208 21.07 16.07 8.87
C VAL A 208 20.86 14.86 7.97
N LEU A 209 20.10 14.98 6.87
CA LEU A 209 19.94 13.90 5.88
C LEU A 209 21.27 13.51 5.22
N GLY A 210 22.05 14.49 4.75
CA GLY A 210 23.33 14.28 4.07
C GLY A 210 24.43 13.79 5.02
N GLY A 211 24.52 14.36 6.23
CA GLY A 211 25.49 13.95 7.25
C GLY A 211 25.23 12.55 7.79
N MET A 212 23.97 12.13 7.92
CA MET A 212 23.63 10.77 8.34
C MET A 212 23.85 9.73 7.24
N LEU A 213 23.64 10.08 5.96
CA LEU A 213 23.93 9.20 4.83
C LEU A 213 25.43 9.02 4.58
N LEU A 214 26.27 10.02 4.92
CA LEU A 214 27.70 10.02 4.62
C LEU A 214 28.60 9.54 5.77
N ASN A 215 28.16 9.61 7.04
CA ASN A 215 29.08 9.48 8.19
C ASN A 215 28.81 8.29 9.14
N LEU A 216 27.74 7.51 8.95
CA LEU A 216 27.53 6.26 9.69
C LEU A 216 27.92 5.10 8.77
N SER A 217 29.09 4.51 9.02
CA SER A 217 29.59 3.31 8.32
C SER A 217 28.52 2.20 8.22
N MET A 218 27.71 2.05 9.27
CA MET A 218 26.57 1.13 9.31
C MET A 218 25.45 1.48 8.31
N LEU A 219 25.12 2.76 8.14
CA LEU A 219 24.10 3.19 7.17
C LEU A 219 24.62 3.10 5.73
N LYS A 220 25.91 3.41 5.51
CA LYS A 220 26.56 3.25 4.21
C LYS A 220 26.52 1.77 3.78
N HIS A 221 26.95 0.86 4.64
CA HIS A 221 26.88 -0.59 4.39
C HIS A 221 25.43 -1.06 4.17
N ARG A 222 24.47 -0.57 4.98
CA ARG A 222 23.05 -0.93 4.82
C ARG A 222 22.38 -0.33 3.60
N PHE A 223 22.90 0.75 3.02
CA PHE A 223 22.31 1.42 1.87
C PHE A 223 22.91 0.92 0.55
N PHE A 224 24.24 0.84 0.47
CA PHE A 224 24.97 0.49 -0.75
C PHE A 224 25.14 -1.02 -0.95
N ASP A 225 25.47 -1.81 0.09
CA ASP A 225 25.70 -3.26 -0.10
C ASP A 225 24.39 -4.03 -0.36
N THR A 226 23.27 -3.45 0.05
CA THR A 226 21.92 -3.91 -0.25
C THR A 226 21.39 -3.45 -1.61
N LEU A 227 22.10 -2.59 -2.35
CA LEU A 227 21.77 -2.23 -3.74
C LEU A 227 22.39 -3.23 -4.73
N GLU A 228 23.55 -3.78 -4.39
CA GLU A 228 24.27 -4.76 -5.20
C GLU A 228 23.64 -6.15 -5.09
N ASN A 229 23.22 -6.53 -3.89
CA ASN A 229 22.60 -7.82 -3.58
C ASN A 229 21.07 -7.74 -3.43
N ASP A 230 20.40 -6.83 -4.15
CA ASP A 230 18.94 -6.72 -4.10
C ASP A 230 18.30 -7.87 -4.91
N PRO A 231 17.51 -8.76 -4.28
CA PRO A 231 16.89 -9.90 -4.98
C PRO A 231 15.99 -9.46 -6.13
N ARG A 232 15.51 -8.21 -6.13
CA ARG A 232 14.69 -7.64 -7.22
C ARG A 232 15.39 -7.69 -8.57
N ARG A 233 16.73 -7.72 -8.62
CA ARG A 233 17.47 -7.87 -9.89
C ARG A 233 17.12 -9.18 -10.59
N ILE A 234 17.17 -10.30 -9.87
CA ILE A 234 16.78 -11.61 -10.41
C ILE A 234 15.28 -11.65 -10.67
N ILE A 235 14.48 -11.11 -9.74
CA ILE A 235 13.02 -11.14 -9.86
C ILE A 235 12.57 -10.44 -11.14
N TRP A 236 13.08 -9.24 -11.43
CA TRP A 236 12.68 -8.48 -12.61
C TRP A 236 13.27 -9.07 -13.89
N LYS A 237 14.50 -9.58 -13.86
CA LYS A 237 15.05 -10.37 -14.98
C LYS A 237 14.19 -11.60 -15.28
N SER A 238 13.68 -12.26 -14.25
CA SER A 238 12.78 -13.40 -14.40
C SER A 238 11.44 -13.00 -15.02
N VAL A 239 10.92 -11.81 -14.67
CA VAL A 239 9.73 -11.24 -15.33
C VAL A 239 9.99 -10.98 -16.81
N ASP A 240 11.14 -10.41 -17.17
CA ASP A 240 11.51 -10.16 -18.57
C ASP A 240 11.61 -11.48 -19.37
N GLU A 241 12.20 -12.51 -18.78
CA GLU A 241 12.28 -13.85 -19.39
C GLU A 241 10.90 -14.49 -19.56
N LEU A 242 10.00 -14.35 -18.57
CA LEU A 242 8.63 -14.85 -18.67
C LEU A 242 7.85 -14.17 -19.79
N ILE A 243 7.95 -12.84 -19.90
CA ILE A 243 7.24 -12.07 -20.94
C ILE A 243 7.72 -12.45 -22.34
N SER A 244 8.95 -12.96 -22.45
CA SER A 244 9.55 -13.40 -23.71
C SER A 244 9.22 -14.84 -24.10
N ARG A 245 8.51 -15.61 -23.25
CA ARG A 245 8.11 -16.99 -23.57
C ARG A 245 6.93 -17.03 -24.54
N ASP A 246 6.90 -18.06 -25.39
CA ASP A 246 5.82 -18.27 -26.36
C ASP A 246 4.45 -18.51 -25.71
N ASP A 247 4.43 -18.96 -24.44
CA ASP A 247 3.21 -19.22 -23.67
C ASP A 247 2.65 -17.98 -22.97
N PHE A 248 3.36 -16.84 -23.02
CA PHE A 248 2.91 -15.59 -22.42
C PHE A 248 2.02 -14.79 -23.39
N ASN A 249 0.82 -14.43 -22.94
CA ASN A 249 -0.06 -13.55 -23.70
C ASN A 249 0.03 -12.10 -23.17
N LEU A 250 0.41 -11.16 -24.03
CA LEU A 250 0.56 -9.75 -23.60
C LEU A 250 -0.73 -9.13 -23.04
N TRP A 251 -1.91 -9.53 -23.49
CA TRP A 251 -3.18 -8.92 -23.08
C TRP A 251 -3.75 -9.52 -21.81
N VAL A 252 -3.64 -10.85 -21.64
CA VAL A 252 -4.25 -11.58 -20.52
C VAL A 252 -3.23 -12.22 -19.56
N GLY A 253 -1.93 -12.09 -19.84
CA GLY A 253 -0.86 -12.68 -19.06
C GLY A 253 -0.94 -14.20 -19.03
N TYR A 254 -0.57 -14.79 -17.90
CA TYR A 254 -0.78 -16.22 -17.61
C TYR A 254 -2.24 -16.56 -17.26
N GLY A 255 -3.12 -15.57 -17.16
CA GLY A 255 -4.56 -15.72 -16.87
C GLY A 255 -4.89 -16.08 -15.42
N SER A 256 -3.90 -16.13 -14.52
CA SER A 256 -4.10 -16.16 -13.07
C SER A 256 -2.81 -15.80 -12.34
N SER A 257 -2.92 -15.20 -11.15
CA SER A 257 -1.74 -14.89 -10.34
C SER A 257 -0.99 -16.12 -9.85
N GLU A 258 -1.67 -17.25 -9.68
CA GLU A 258 -1.02 -18.48 -9.22
C GLU A 258 -0.21 -19.14 -10.35
N LYS A 259 -0.70 -19.16 -11.59
CA LYS A 259 0.08 -19.61 -12.74
C LYS A 259 1.31 -18.73 -12.93
N ALA A 260 1.14 -17.41 -12.87
CA ALA A 260 2.24 -16.47 -12.96
C ALA A 260 3.26 -16.68 -11.82
N HIS A 261 2.80 -16.92 -10.60
CA HIS A 261 3.66 -17.20 -9.44
C HIS A 261 4.46 -18.50 -9.62
N ASN A 262 3.82 -19.56 -10.13
CA ASN A 262 4.48 -20.83 -10.40
C ASN A 262 5.52 -20.70 -11.51
N ALA A 263 5.19 -20.00 -12.59
CA ALA A 263 6.14 -19.72 -13.69
C ALA A 263 7.32 -18.88 -13.19
N LEU A 264 7.07 -17.87 -12.36
CA LEU A 264 8.11 -17.04 -11.76
C LEU A 264 9.05 -17.85 -10.86
N ARG A 265 8.51 -18.76 -10.05
CA ARG A 265 9.29 -19.67 -9.21
C ARG A 265 10.14 -20.64 -10.04
N GLU A 266 9.61 -21.13 -11.15
CA GLU A 266 10.37 -21.96 -12.09
C GLU A 266 11.56 -21.19 -12.68
N THR A 267 11.35 -19.93 -13.10
CA THR A 267 12.43 -19.08 -13.62
C THR A 267 13.48 -18.77 -12.55
N TYR A 268 13.10 -18.63 -11.28
CA TYR A 268 14.07 -18.51 -10.19
C TYR A 268 14.97 -19.75 -10.10
N TYR A 269 14.41 -20.95 -10.25
CA TYR A 269 15.18 -22.21 -10.23
C TYR A 269 16.24 -22.28 -11.34
N GLN A 270 15.95 -21.68 -12.50
CA GLN A 270 16.91 -21.59 -13.60
C GLN A 270 18.11 -20.69 -13.27
N HIS A 271 17.96 -19.75 -12.33
CA HIS A 271 19.00 -18.85 -11.86
C HIS A 271 19.83 -19.37 -10.67
N ARG A 272 19.71 -20.66 -10.32
CA ARG A 272 20.39 -21.29 -9.16
C ARG A 272 21.91 -21.10 -9.06
N HIS A 273 22.56 -20.75 -10.18
CA HIS A 273 24.00 -20.50 -10.23
C HIS A 273 24.39 -19.13 -9.64
N ASP A 274 23.44 -18.19 -9.51
CA ASP A 274 23.61 -16.90 -8.82
C ASP A 274 23.28 -17.07 -7.32
N LYS A 275 24.20 -17.72 -6.58
CA LYS A 275 23.98 -18.34 -5.26
C LYS A 275 23.34 -17.44 -4.21
N VAL A 276 23.65 -16.14 -4.19
CA VAL A 276 23.14 -15.22 -3.14
C VAL A 276 21.70 -14.82 -3.46
N ASN A 277 21.44 -14.34 -4.66
CA ASN A 277 20.13 -13.80 -5.01
C ASN A 277 19.09 -14.91 -5.29
N TYR A 278 19.54 -16.08 -5.76
CA TYR A 278 18.71 -17.27 -5.94
C TYR A 278 18.10 -17.77 -4.63
N PHE A 279 18.92 -17.98 -3.60
CA PHE A 279 18.48 -18.51 -2.30
C PHE A 279 17.42 -17.58 -1.68
N TRP A 280 17.63 -16.27 -1.79
CA TRP A 280 16.65 -15.29 -1.34
C TRP A 280 15.33 -15.37 -2.11
N ALA A 281 15.34 -15.43 -3.44
CA ALA A 281 14.12 -15.42 -4.26
C ALA A 281 13.33 -16.74 -4.24
N TYR A 282 14.01 -17.88 -4.37
CA TYR A 282 13.39 -19.19 -4.48
C TYR A 282 12.93 -19.74 -3.13
N ASP A 283 13.78 -19.68 -2.09
CA ASP A 283 13.46 -20.30 -0.78
C ASP A 283 12.47 -19.46 0.03
N ASN A 284 12.44 -18.13 -0.17
CA ASN A 284 11.43 -17.25 0.44
C ASN A 284 10.19 -17.07 -0.45
N ASN A 285 10.13 -17.74 -1.60
CA ASN A 285 8.99 -17.72 -2.51
C ASN A 285 8.54 -16.28 -2.88
N TYR A 286 9.49 -15.43 -3.28
CA TYR A 286 9.22 -14.00 -3.50
C TYR A 286 8.33 -13.73 -4.70
N ASN A 287 7.45 -12.73 -4.54
CA ASN A 287 6.67 -12.16 -5.63
C ASN A 287 7.50 -11.10 -6.40
N THR A 288 6.88 -10.40 -7.33
CA THR A 288 7.56 -9.42 -8.19
C THR A 288 8.09 -8.18 -7.45
N HIS A 289 7.68 -7.94 -6.20
CA HIS A 289 7.94 -6.70 -5.44
C HIS A 289 7.71 -5.42 -6.28
N ASN A 290 6.71 -5.48 -7.15
CA ASN A 290 6.20 -4.42 -8.00
C ASN A 290 4.80 -4.87 -8.45
N GLN A 291 3.78 -4.18 -7.96
CA GLN A 291 2.39 -4.51 -8.24
C GLN A 291 2.10 -4.48 -9.75
N PHE A 292 2.66 -3.52 -10.50
CA PHE A 292 2.43 -3.43 -11.95
C PHE A 292 3.02 -4.62 -12.71
N LEU A 293 4.24 -5.05 -12.34
CA LEU A 293 4.82 -6.27 -12.92
C LEU A 293 4.00 -7.50 -12.53
N GLY A 294 3.53 -7.56 -11.29
CA GLY A 294 2.67 -8.64 -10.80
C GLY A 294 1.36 -8.75 -11.57
N GLU A 295 0.68 -7.62 -11.80
CA GLU A 295 -0.52 -7.56 -12.62
C GLU A 295 -0.22 -7.89 -14.10
N LEU A 296 0.92 -7.44 -14.64
CA LEU A 296 1.33 -7.74 -16.01
C LEU A 296 1.51 -9.24 -16.23
N ILE A 297 2.25 -9.93 -15.37
CA ILE A 297 2.47 -11.37 -15.55
C ILE A 297 1.20 -12.18 -15.26
N SER A 298 0.36 -11.73 -14.30
CA SER A 298 -0.86 -12.44 -13.92
C SER A 298 -1.97 -12.30 -14.95
N TRP A 299 -2.20 -11.07 -15.41
CA TRP A 299 -3.42 -10.64 -16.10
C TRP A 299 -3.13 -9.80 -17.36
N GLY A 300 -1.86 -9.68 -17.74
CA GLY A 300 -1.42 -8.96 -18.93
C GLY A 300 -1.66 -7.45 -18.85
N GLY A 301 -1.65 -6.82 -20.02
CA GLY A 301 -1.95 -5.40 -20.17
C GLY A 301 -3.34 -5.03 -19.64
N ILE A 302 -4.32 -5.95 -19.67
CA ILE A 302 -5.66 -5.69 -19.12
C ILE A 302 -5.59 -5.51 -17.60
N GLY A 303 -4.87 -6.36 -16.88
CA GLY A 303 -4.68 -6.22 -15.42
C GLY A 303 -4.01 -4.91 -15.05
N VAL A 304 -2.89 -4.59 -15.73
CA VAL A 304 -2.17 -3.32 -15.52
C VAL A 304 -3.08 -2.13 -15.79
N PHE A 305 -3.85 -2.15 -16.87
CA PHE A 305 -4.79 -1.09 -17.21
C PHE A 305 -5.86 -0.91 -16.13
N LEU A 306 -6.55 -1.99 -15.74
CA LEU A 306 -7.60 -1.95 -14.71
C LEU A 306 -7.06 -1.46 -13.36
N PHE A 307 -5.88 -1.95 -12.95
CA PHE A 307 -5.23 -1.50 -11.72
C PHE A 307 -4.84 -0.01 -11.78
N SER A 308 -4.44 0.50 -12.94
CA SER A 308 -3.98 1.88 -13.11
C SER A 308 -5.11 2.92 -13.16
N ILE A 309 -6.33 2.54 -13.59
CA ILE A 309 -7.42 3.51 -13.77
C ILE A 309 -7.74 4.34 -12.50
N PRO A 310 -7.93 3.74 -11.31
CA PRO A 310 -8.23 4.52 -10.11
C PRO A 310 -7.15 5.56 -9.81
N PHE A 311 -5.89 5.20 -10.06
CA PHE A 311 -4.77 6.12 -9.92
C PHE A 311 -4.87 7.29 -10.89
N LEU A 312 -5.03 7.00 -12.18
CA LEU A 312 -5.10 8.02 -13.23
C LEU A 312 -6.25 9.00 -12.99
N VAL A 313 -7.44 8.51 -12.62
CA VAL A 313 -8.60 9.37 -12.44
C VAL A 313 -8.50 10.20 -11.16
N LEU A 314 -8.06 9.62 -10.04
CA LEU A 314 -7.90 10.38 -8.79
C LEU A 314 -6.75 11.39 -8.88
N LEU A 315 -5.65 11.03 -9.55
CA LEU A 315 -4.55 11.94 -9.81
C LEU A 315 -4.98 13.10 -10.71
N GLY A 316 -5.70 12.82 -11.81
CA GLY A 316 -6.26 13.86 -12.68
C GLY A 316 -7.23 14.80 -11.95
N LYS A 317 -8.07 14.26 -11.06
CA LYS A 317 -8.95 15.07 -10.20
C LYS A 317 -8.16 15.92 -9.20
N ALA A 318 -7.13 15.37 -8.57
CA ALA A 318 -6.28 16.09 -7.62
C ALA A 318 -5.56 17.26 -8.31
N ILE A 319 -5.00 17.04 -9.51
CA ILE A 319 -4.35 18.09 -10.31
C ILE A 319 -5.35 19.18 -10.68
N ARG A 320 -6.51 18.81 -11.22
CA ARG A 320 -7.56 19.77 -11.62
C ARG A 320 -8.06 20.61 -10.45
N ASN A 321 -8.18 20.00 -9.27
CA ASN A 321 -8.63 20.67 -8.05
C ASN A 321 -7.51 21.44 -7.32
N LYS A 322 -6.26 21.35 -7.82
CA LYS A 322 -5.06 21.90 -7.16
C LYS A 322 -4.92 21.42 -5.70
N ASP A 323 -5.32 20.18 -5.42
CA ASP A 323 -5.22 19.58 -4.09
C ASP A 323 -3.89 18.84 -3.95
N SER A 324 -2.88 19.55 -3.44
CA SER A 324 -1.53 19.01 -3.23
C SER A 324 -1.54 17.80 -2.30
N PHE A 325 -2.41 17.74 -1.28
CA PHE A 325 -2.46 16.61 -0.35
C PHE A 325 -3.02 15.36 -1.02
N ALA A 326 -4.11 15.50 -1.78
CA ALA A 326 -4.63 14.40 -2.59
C ALA A 326 -3.57 13.92 -3.59
N PHE A 327 -2.90 14.83 -4.28
CA PHE A 327 -1.83 14.53 -5.23
C PHE A 327 -0.69 13.74 -4.57
N PHE A 328 -0.12 14.23 -3.47
CA PHE A 328 1.00 13.56 -2.79
C PHE A 328 0.60 12.24 -2.13
N THR A 329 -0.66 12.10 -1.69
CA THR A 329 -1.17 10.80 -1.23
C THR A 329 -1.18 9.79 -2.38
N MET A 330 -1.64 10.21 -3.57
CA MET A 330 -1.61 9.36 -4.77
C MET A 330 -0.18 8.99 -5.19
N ILE A 331 0.76 9.95 -5.16
CA ILE A 331 2.17 9.68 -5.43
C ILE A 331 2.73 8.65 -4.43
N SER A 332 2.42 8.78 -3.14
CA SER A 332 2.84 7.78 -2.15
C SER A 332 2.32 6.38 -2.45
N LEU A 333 1.05 6.26 -2.85
CA LEU A 333 0.44 4.97 -3.19
C LEU A 333 1.08 4.36 -4.44
N LEU A 334 1.36 5.17 -5.47
CA LEU A 334 2.06 4.75 -6.68
C LEU A 334 3.49 4.31 -6.38
N SER A 335 4.25 5.13 -5.65
CA SER A 335 5.61 4.81 -5.20
C SER A 335 5.65 3.49 -4.43
N PHE A 336 4.61 3.20 -3.63
CA PHE A 336 4.52 1.95 -2.90
C PHE A 336 4.17 0.76 -3.80
N ALA A 337 3.28 0.95 -4.78
CA ALA A 337 2.96 -0.06 -5.80
C ALA A 337 4.18 -0.46 -6.64
N LEU A 338 5.13 0.46 -6.84
CA LEU A 338 6.37 0.18 -7.60
C LEU A 338 7.36 -0.73 -6.86
N VAL A 339 7.24 -0.88 -5.54
CA VAL A 339 8.21 -1.63 -4.72
C VAL A 339 7.63 -2.79 -3.92
N GLU A 340 6.31 -2.94 -3.91
CA GLU A 340 5.61 -4.00 -3.19
C GLU A 340 4.36 -4.46 -3.94
N ASN A 341 4.04 -5.76 -3.81
CA ASN A 341 2.81 -6.38 -4.29
C ASN A 341 1.73 -6.31 -3.19
N VAL A 342 1.22 -5.11 -2.96
CA VAL A 342 0.29 -4.79 -1.89
C VAL A 342 -1.03 -5.59 -1.99
N MET A 343 -1.48 -5.93 -3.20
CA MET A 343 -2.74 -6.69 -3.38
C MET A 343 -2.59 -8.20 -3.16
N HIS A 344 -1.36 -8.72 -3.13
CA HIS A 344 -1.11 -10.15 -2.90
C HIS A 344 -1.03 -10.51 -1.41
N ARG A 345 -0.98 -9.51 -0.51
CA ARG A 345 -1.05 -9.72 0.94
C ARG A 345 -2.42 -9.30 1.45
N ALA A 346 -3.10 -10.24 2.09
CA ALA A 346 -4.50 -10.10 2.41
C ALA A 346 -4.80 -9.01 3.47
N TRP A 347 -3.80 -8.52 4.22
CA TRP A 347 -3.97 -7.39 5.14
C TRP A 347 -3.77 -6.02 4.50
N THR A 348 -3.03 -5.96 3.38
CA THR A 348 -2.76 -4.70 2.68
C THR A 348 -3.68 -4.41 1.52
N ILE A 349 -4.45 -5.40 1.06
CA ILE A 349 -5.46 -5.19 0.02
C ILE A 349 -6.48 -4.10 0.39
N THR A 350 -6.67 -3.81 1.67
CA THR A 350 -7.58 -2.77 2.18
C THR A 350 -7.02 -1.35 2.11
N ILE A 351 -5.69 -1.20 1.95
CA ILE A 351 -5.01 0.10 1.98
C ILE A 351 -5.40 0.94 0.76
N TYR A 352 -5.38 0.39 -0.45
CA TYR A 352 -5.72 1.14 -1.65
C TYR A 352 -7.18 1.61 -1.66
N PRO A 353 -8.19 0.74 -1.44
CA PRO A 353 -9.58 1.18 -1.38
C PRO A 353 -9.81 2.24 -0.30
N LEU A 354 -9.24 2.07 0.89
CA LEU A 354 -9.36 3.05 1.97
C LEU A 354 -8.80 4.41 1.55
N CYS A 355 -7.57 4.44 1.03
CA CYS A 355 -6.93 5.70 0.63
C CYS A 355 -7.66 6.35 -0.56
N PHE A 356 -8.09 5.57 -1.55
CA PHE A 356 -8.86 6.08 -2.70
C PHE A 356 -10.16 6.74 -2.27
N GLU A 357 -10.86 6.15 -1.30
CA GLU A 357 -12.12 6.70 -0.79
C GLU A 357 -11.91 7.96 0.04
N MET A 358 -10.88 7.97 0.89
CA MET A 358 -10.51 9.17 1.65
C MET A 358 -10.15 10.33 0.71
N ILE A 359 -9.44 10.05 -0.38
CA ILE A 359 -9.08 11.03 -1.41
C ILE A 359 -10.34 11.49 -2.17
N ARG A 360 -11.19 10.55 -2.61
CA ARG A 360 -12.44 10.85 -3.31
C ARG A 360 -13.34 11.77 -2.48
N TYR A 361 -13.54 11.46 -1.20
CA TYR A 361 -14.34 12.27 -0.30
C TYR A 361 -13.72 13.65 -0.08
N ARG A 362 -12.41 13.74 0.12
CA ARG A 362 -11.71 15.03 0.24
C ARG A 362 -11.93 15.91 -0.99
N LEU A 363 -11.74 15.35 -2.18
CA LEU A 363 -11.93 16.08 -3.44
C LEU A 363 -13.39 16.51 -3.63
N TYR A 364 -14.35 15.71 -3.15
CA TYR A 364 -15.77 16.07 -3.15
C TYR A 364 -16.07 17.25 -2.23
N GLU A 365 -15.57 17.23 -0.99
CA GLU A 365 -15.75 18.34 -0.04
C GLU A 365 -15.10 19.64 -0.54
N GLN A 366 -13.90 19.55 -1.09
CA GLN A 366 -13.24 20.72 -1.67
C GLN A 366 -14.02 21.30 -2.87
N ASN A 367 -14.63 20.45 -3.70
CA ASN A 367 -15.48 20.90 -4.79
C ASN A 367 -16.77 21.58 -4.30
N LYS A 368 -17.35 21.16 -3.17
CA LYS A 368 -18.49 21.86 -2.56
C LYS A 368 -18.09 23.24 -2.07
N ILE A 369 -16.96 23.36 -1.37
CA ILE A 369 -16.41 24.63 -0.89
C ILE A 369 -16.15 25.57 -2.07
N ASN A 370 -15.51 25.08 -3.14
CA ASN A 370 -15.25 25.88 -4.34
C ASN A 370 -16.52 26.33 -5.08
N ARG A 371 -17.66 25.67 -4.84
CA ARG A 371 -18.97 26.01 -5.41
C ARG A 371 -19.86 26.81 -4.45
N GLY A 372 -19.39 27.14 -3.25
CA GLY A 372 -20.16 27.87 -2.23
C GLY A 372 -21.35 27.09 -1.67
N ILE A 373 -21.31 25.75 -1.72
CA ILE A 373 -22.38 24.88 -1.20
C ILE A 373 -22.24 24.66 0.33
N LEU A 374 -21.02 24.90 0.85
CA LEU A 374 -20.61 24.89 2.25
C LEU A 374 -19.82 26.18 2.50
#